data_AF-Q71RE4-F1
#
_entry.id   AF-Q71RE4-F1
#
_cell.length_a   1.000
_cell.length_b   1.000
_cell.length_c   1.000
_cell.angle_alpha   90.00
_cell.angle_beta   90.00
_cell.angle_gamma   90.00
#
_symmetry.space_group_name_H-M   'P 1'
#
loop_
_entity.id
_entity.type
_entity.pdbx_description
1 polymer ?
#
loop_
_entity_poly.entity_id
_entity_poly.type
_entity_poly.pdbx_seq_one_letter_code
_entity_poly.pdbx_strand_id
1 'polypeptide(L)'
;MESNLIITYAVAVAAGISVAAAFLLPWSMLPDVIDDFHLKQPHFHGTEPIFFSFYVFFTKFASGVSLGISTLSLDFAGYQTRGCSQPERVKFTLNMLVTMAPIVLILLGLLLFKMYPIDEERRRQNKKALQALRDEASSSGCSETDSTELASIL
;
A
#
# COMPACT_ATOMS: atom_id res chain seq x y z
N MET A 1 -8.57 -28.88 26.30
CA MET A 1 -8.71 -27.42 26.08
C MET A 1 -7.38 -26.75 25.74
N GLU A 2 -6.26 -27.14 26.35
CA GLU A 2 -4.95 -26.46 26.17
C GLU A 2 -4.37 -26.53 24.74
N SER A 3 -4.54 -27.64 24.02
CA SER A 3 -4.03 -27.77 22.65
C SER A 3 -4.71 -26.81 21.66
N ASN A 4 -6.01 -26.53 21.85
CA ASN A 4 -6.75 -25.58 21.01
C ASN A 4 -6.30 -24.13 21.23
N LEU A 5 -5.87 -23.80 22.45
CA LEU A 5 -5.35 -22.46 22.77
C LEU A 5 -4.02 -22.22 22.06
N ILE A 6 -3.09 -23.19 22.12
CA ILE A 6 -1.79 -23.08 21.44
C ILE A 6 -1.99 -22.90 19.92
N ILE A 7 -2.87 -23.70 19.31
CA ILE A 7 -3.20 -23.58 17.87
C ILE A 7 -3.81 -22.20 17.57
N THR A 8 -4.73 -21.72 18.42
CA THR A 8 -5.36 -20.41 18.23
C THR A 8 -4.33 -19.28 18.30
N TYR A 9 -3.40 -19.31 19.27
CA TYR A 9 -2.33 -18.33 19.36
C TYR A 9 -1.37 -18.40 18.17
N ALA A 10 -0.99 -19.60 17.73
CA ALA A 10 -0.14 -19.78 16.56
C ALA A 10 -0.78 -19.19 15.28
N VAL A 11 -2.07 -19.48 15.06
CA VAL A 11 -2.83 -18.93 13.93
C VAL A 11 -2.97 -17.42 14.04
N ALA A 12 -3.22 -16.87 15.24
CA ALA A 12 -3.32 -15.44 15.46
C ALA A 12 -2.01 -14.70 15.13
N VAL A 13 -0.86 -15.27 15.54
CA VAL A 13 0.47 -14.69 15.21
C VAL A 13 0.71 -14.73 13.71
N ALA A 14 0.47 -15.87 13.05
CA ALA A 14 0.63 -16.00 11.60
C ALA A 14 -0.28 -15.04 10.83
N ALA A 15 -1.54 -14.90 11.25
CA ALA A 15 -2.49 -13.95 10.68
C ALA A 15 -2.01 -12.50 10.86
N GLY A 16 -1.49 -12.15 12.05
CA GLY A 16 -0.93 -10.83 12.32
C GLY A 16 0.23 -10.48 11.39
N ILE A 17 1.16 -11.41 11.18
CA ILE A 17 2.30 -11.23 10.26
C ILE A 17 1.79 -11.04 8.82
N SER A 18 0.81 -11.83 8.39
CA SER A 18 0.22 -11.71 7.05
C SER A 18 -0.46 -10.35 6.84
N VAL A 19 -1.22 -9.87 7.83
CA VAL A 19 -1.90 -8.57 7.77
C VAL A 19 -0.88 -7.43 7.75
N ALA A 20 0.17 -7.53 8.57
CA ALA A 20 1.26 -6.54 8.58
C ALA A 20 1.97 -6.48 7.22
N ALA A 21 2.29 -7.63 6.62
CA ALA A 21 2.88 -7.68 5.29
C ALA A 21 1.96 -7.05 4.25
N ALA A 22 0.68 -7.43 4.21
CA ALA A 22 -0.29 -6.87 3.27
C ALA A 22 -0.47 -5.35 3.42
N PHE A 23 -0.35 -4.83 4.64
CA PHE A 23 -0.45 -3.39 4.90
C PHE A 23 0.84 -2.63 4.52
N LEU A 24 2.02 -3.17 4.86
CA LEU A 24 3.29 -2.47 4.67
C LEU A 24 3.83 -2.58 3.24
N LEU A 25 3.54 -3.67 2.52
CA LEU A 25 4.06 -3.88 1.16
C LEU A 25 3.68 -2.76 0.18
N PRO A 26 2.40 -2.34 0.07
CA PRO A 26 2.05 -1.26 -0.85
C PRO A 26 2.73 0.08 -0.48
N TRP A 27 2.91 0.35 0.80
CA TRP A 27 3.62 1.55 1.27
C TRP A 27 5.11 1.51 0.91
N SER A 28 5.77 0.37 1.05
CA SER A 28 7.18 0.25 0.70
C SER A 28 7.43 0.24 -0.81
N MET A 29 6.44 -0.17 -1.61
CA MET A 29 6.52 -0.19 -3.08
C MET A 29 6.17 1.17 -3.72
N LEU A 30 5.45 2.04 -3.01
CA LEU A 30 5.03 3.33 -3.55
C LEU A 30 6.20 4.20 -4.03
N PRO A 31 7.33 4.33 -3.29
CA PRO A 31 8.52 5.03 -3.77
C PRO A 31 9.10 4.40 -5.05
N ASP A 32 9.08 3.07 -5.18
CA ASP A 32 9.62 2.40 -6.37
C ASP A 32 8.86 2.79 -7.66
N VAL A 33 7.54 3.01 -7.55
CA VAL A 33 6.70 3.51 -8.66
C VAL A 33 7.03 4.96 -9.00
N ILE A 34 7.23 5.80 -7.97
CA ILE A 34 7.57 7.22 -8.14
C ILE A 34 8.94 7.35 -8.83
N ASP A 35 9.93 6.57 -8.39
CA ASP A 35 11.26 6.51 -9.01
C ASP A 35 11.19 6.06 -10.47
N ASP A 36 10.43 5.00 -10.77
CA ASP A 36 10.22 4.52 -12.14
C ASP A 36 9.52 5.57 -13.02
N PHE A 37 8.55 6.30 -12.46
CA PHE A 37 7.85 7.37 -13.16
C PHE A 37 8.78 8.55 -13.46
N HIS A 38 9.58 9.00 -12.49
CA HIS A 38 10.55 10.08 -12.66
C HIS A 38 11.57 9.77 -13.78
N LEU A 39 12.06 8.52 -13.86
CA LEU A 39 13.01 8.12 -14.91
C LEU A 39 12.36 8.08 -16.30
N LYS A 40 11.07 7.75 -16.40
CA LYS A 40 10.34 7.72 -17.69
C LYS A 40 9.87 9.09 -18.14
N GLN A 41 9.61 10.00 -17.21
CA GLN A 41 9.03 11.32 -17.46
C GLN A 41 9.88 12.40 -16.76
N PRO A 42 11.12 12.64 -17.23
CA PRO A 42 12.04 13.58 -16.58
C PRO A 42 11.55 15.03 -16.59
N HIS A 43 10.58 15.38 -17.43
CA HIS A 43 10.02 16.73 -17.50
C HIS A 43 8.93 17.02 -16.44
N PHE A 44 8.39 15.97 -15.79
CA PHE A 44 7.31 16.10 -14.82
C PHE A 44 7.85 15.93 -13.39
N HIS A 45 8.32 17.03 -12.81
CA HIS A 45 8.81 17.06 -11.43
C HIS A 45 7.69 17.35 -10.41
N GLY A 46 7.92 16.97 -9.15
CA GLY A 46 7.03 17.31 -8.03
C GLY A 46 5.69 16.57 -8.03
N THR A 47 5.60 15.42 -8.70
CA THR A 47 4.37 14.60 -8.74
C THR A 47 4.19 13.71 -7.51
N GLU A 48 5.21 13.60 -6.65
CA GLU A 48 5.21 12.78 -5.43
C GLU A 48 3.98 13.03 -4.55
N PRO A 49 3.59 14.29 -4.23
CA PRO A 49 2.43 14.54 -3.38
C PRO A 49 1.13 14.03 -4.00
N ILE A 50 1.02 14.01 -5.33
CA ILE A 50 -0.17 13.52 -6.05
C ILE A 50 -0.28 12.00 -5.87
N PHE A 51 0.82 11.26 -6.06
CA PHE A 51 0.85 9.81 -5.85
C PHE A 51 0.51 9.43 -4.40
N PHE A 52 1.13 10.08 -3.42
CA PHE A 52 0.83 9.82 -2.01
C PHE A 52 -0.62 10.17 -1.65
N SER A 53 -1.11 11.33 -2.09
CA SER A 53 -2.49 11.76 -1.80
C SER A 53 -3.51 10.83 -2.45
N PHE A 54 -3.28 10.41 -3.70
CA PHE A 54 -4.14 9.47 -4.39
C PHE A 54 -4.18 8.12 -3.68
N TYR A 55 -3.02 7.56 -3.31
CA TYR A 55 -2.94 6.30 -2.57
C TYR A 55 -3.73 6.35 -1.24
N VAL A 56 -3.52 7.40 -0.43
CA VAL A 56 -4.22 7.55 0.85
C VAL A 56 -5.71 7.79 0.64
N PHE A 57 -6.09 8.60 -0.36
CA PHE A 57 -7.48 8.86 -0.71
C PHE A 57 -8.22 7.55 -1.04
N PHE A 58 -7.67 6.72 -1.93
CA PHE A 58 -8.29 5.44 -2.29
C PHE A 58 -8.35 4.47 -1.12
N THR A 59 -7.34 4.46 -0.25
CA THR A 59 -7.36 3.62 0.97
C THR A 59 -8.50 4.02 1.91
N LYS A 60 -8.72 5.33 2.10
CA LYS A 60 -9.81 5.84 2.93
C LYS A 60 -11.17 5.66 2.27
N PHE A 61 -11.25 5.89 0.96
CA PHE A 61 -12.44 5.65 0.17
C PHE A 61 -12.87 4.18 0.23
N ALA A 62 -11.95 3.24 -0.02
CA ALA A 62 -12.21 1.81 0.07
C ALA A 62 -12.65 1.38 1.49
N SER A 63 -12.04 1.97 2.53
CA SER A 63 -12.45 1.74 3.92
C SER A 63 -13.90 2.19 4.16
N GLY A 64 -14.27 3.37 3.67
CA GLY A 64 -15.64 3.89 3.76
C GLY A 64 -16.65 3.04 2.98
N VAL A 65 -16.31 2.65 1.75
CA VAL A 65 -17.13 1.77 0.91
C VAL A 65 -17.33 0.40 1.57
N SER A 66 -16.26 -0.20 2.11
CA SER A 66 -16.33 -1.49 2.83
C SER A 66 -17.26 -1.41 4.04
N LEU A 67 -17.16 -0.33 4.83
CA LEU A 67 -18.05 -0.11 5.96
C LEU A 67 -19.50 0.06 5.52
N GLY A 68 -19.74 0.83 4.45
CA GLY A 68 -21.06 1.03 3.86
C GLY A 68 -21.69 -0.28 3.39
N ILE A 69 -20.96 -1.09 2.61
CA ILE A 69 -21.40 -2.40 2.14
C ILE A 69 -21.70 -3.33 3.33
N SER A 70 -20.83 -3.37 4.33
CA SER A 70 -21.02 -4.22 5.52
C SER A 70 -22.29 -3.82 6.28
N THR A 71 -22.51 -2.52 6.46
CA THR A 71 -23.67 -1.98 7.18
C THR A 71 -24.97 -2.28 6.43
N LEU A 72 -25.03 -2.01 5.12
CA LEU A 72 -26.21 -2.30 4.30
C LEU A 72 -26.50 -3.81 4.24
N SER A 73 -25.46 -4.64 4.15
CA SER A 73 -25.61 -6.10 4.14
C SER A 73 -26.22 -6.62 5.44
N LEU A 74 -25.82 -6.05 6.58
CA LEU A 74 -26.38 -6.39 7.89
C LEU A 74 -27.81 -5.89 8.05
N ASP A 75 -28.11 -4.69 7.57
CA ASP A 75 -29.47 -4.13 7.57
C ASP A 75 -30.43 -5.01 6.77
N PHE A 76 -30.05 -5.41 5.55
CA PHE A 76 -30.82 -6.35 4.73
C PHE A 76 -30.97 -7.74 5.35
N ALA A 77 -30.00 -8.19 6.16
CA ALA A 77 -30.09 -9.45 6.89
C ALA A 77 -31.09 -9.39 8.07
N GLY A 78 -31.59 -8.19 8.41
CA GLY A 78 -32.53 -7.94 9.50
C GLY A 78 -31.84 -7.72 10.84
N TYR A 79 -30.67 -7.07 10.84
CA TYR A 79 -29.93 -6.75 12.05
C TYR A 79 -30.75 -5.84 13.00
N GLN A 80 -31.01 -6.31 14.22
CA GLN A 80 -31.77 -5.56 15.22
C GLN A 80 -30.83 -4.87 16.21
N THR A 81 -30.71 -3.56 16.11
CA THR A 81 -29.89 -2.78 17.04
C THR A 81 -30.40 -2.93 18.48
N ARG A 82 -29.55 -3.43 19.39
CA ARG A 82 -29.85 -3.70 20.82
C ARG A 82 -30.86 -4.83 21.08
N GLY A 83 -31.12 -5.72 20.13
CA GLY A 83 -31.90 -6.94 20.37
C GLY A 83 -31.14 -7.96 21.23
N CYS A 84 -31.82 -8.63 22.16
CA CYS A 84 -31.23 -9.70 22.98
C CYS A 84 -30.89 -10.96 22.18
N SER A 85 -31.49 -11.12 21.00
CA SER A 85 -31.26 -12.24 20.08
C SER A 85 -31.23 -11.71 18.65
N GLN A 86 -30.38 -12.31 17.81
CA GLN A 86 -30.29 -11.99 16.39
C GLN A 86 -30.72 -13.17 15.52
N PRO A 87 -31.31 -12.90 14.35
CA PRO A 87 -31.68 -13.95 13.43
C PRO A 87 -30.44 -14.65 12.86
N GLU A 88 -30.53 -15.96 12.60
CA GLU A 88 -29.45 -16.78 12.01
C GLU A 88 -28.90 -16.19 10.70
N ARG A 89 -29.74 -15.49 9.92
CA ARG A 89 -29.32 -14.80 8.69
C ARG A 89 -28.23 -13.75 8.94
N VAL A 90 -28.32 -12.99 10.03
CA VAL A 90 -27.30 -11.98 10.40
C VAL A 90 -25.97 -12.65 10.72
N LYS A 91 -26.00 -13.76 11.45
CA LYS A 91 -24.80 -14.55 11.78
C LYS A 91 -24.13 -15.09 10.53
N PHE A 92 -24.92 -15.62 9.59
CA PHE A 92 -24.41 -16.10 8.30
C PHE A 92 -23.78 -14.96 7.48
N THR A 93 -24.48 -13.82 7.33
CA THR A 93 -23.97 -12.64 6.60
C THR A 93 -22.67 -12.13 7.21
N LEU A 94 -22.59 -12.01 8.53
CA LEU A 94 -21.39 -11.57 9.24
C LEU A 94 -20.23 -12.54 9.04
N ASN A 95 -20.49 -13.85 9.10
CA ASN A 95 -19.47 -14.86 8.84
C ASN A 95 -18.93 -14.74 7.39
N MET A 96 -19.80 -14.55 6.40
CA MET A 96 -19.41 -14.33 5.00
C MET A 96 -18.57 -13.06 4.83
N LEU A 97 -18.97 -11.95 5.46
CA LEU A 97 -18.27 -10.67 5.40
C LEU A 97 -16.88 -10.72 6.04
N VAL A 98 -16.70 -11.50 7.11
CA VAL A 98 -15.42 -11.57 7.84
C VAL A 98 -14.48 -12.65 7.29
N THR A 99 -15.01 -13.68 6.63
CA THR A 99 -14.20 -14.80 6.12
C THR A 99 -14.08 -14.80 4.61
N MET A 100 -15.19 -15.06 3.90
CA MET A 100 -15.21 -15.23 2.44
C MET A 100 -14.76 -13.98 1.70
N ALA A 101 -15.27 -12.80 2.10
CA ALA A 101 -14.95 -11.55 1.44
C ALA A 101 -13.45 -11.19 1.53
N PRO A 102 -12.79 -11.21 2.71
CA PRO A 102 -11.35 -11.01 2.80
C PRO A 102 -10.53 -12.03 1.99
N ILE A 103 -10.93 -13.31 1.98
CA ILE A 103 -10.23 -14.34 1.19
C ILE A 103 -10.24 -13.98 -0.30
N VAL A 104 -11.40 -13.64 -0.86
CA VAL A 104 -11.52 -13.27 -2.28
C VAL A 104 -10.72 -12.01 -2.60
N LEU A 105 -10.78 -10.99 -1.73
CA LEU A 105 -10.02 -9.76 -1.91
C LEU A 105 -8.51 -9.98 -1.83
N ILE A 106 -8.04 -10.85 -0.93
CA ILE A 106 -6.62 -11.22 -0.83
C ILE A 106 -6.16 -11.95 -2.10
N LEU A 107 -6.94 -12.92 -2.61
CA LEU A 107 -6.61 -13.62 -3.84
C LEU A 107 -6.52 -12.66 -5.04
N LEU A 108 -7.46 -11.71 -5.13
CA LEU A 108 -7.42 -10.67 -6.15
C LEU A 108 -6.19 -9.76 -5.99
N GLY A 109 -5.86 -9.36 -4.76
CA GLY A 109 -4.67 -8.57 -4.46
C GLY A 109 -3.37 -9.29 -4.85
N LEU A 110 -3.26 -10.58 -4.56
CA LEU A 110 -2.12 -11.41 -4.96
C LEU A 110 -2.02 -11.58 -6.48
N LEU A 111 -3.15 -11.68 -7.18
CA LEU A 111 -3.17 -11.72 -8.65
C LEU A 111 -2.62 -10.42 -9.23
N LEU A 112 -3.08 -9.27 -8.73
CA LEU A 112 -2.58 -7.95 -9.14
C LEU A 112 -1.09 -7.79 -8.82
N PHE A 113 -0.66 -8.26 -7.64
CA PHE A 113 0.74 -8.26 -7.25
C PHE A 113 1.61 -9.09 -8.20
N LYS A 114 1.11 -10.23 -8.69
CA LYS A 114 1.83 -11.04 -9.69
C LYS A 114 1.92 -10.36 -11.06
N MET A 115 0.94 -9.51 -11.41
CA MET A 115 0.97 -8.71 -12.63
C MET A 115 1.82 -7.44 -12.50
N TYR A 116 2.41 -7.18 -11.33
CA TYR A 116 3.20 -5.99 -11.08
C TYR A 116 4.52 -6.02 -11.88
N PRO A 117 4.78 -5.03 -12.76
CA PRO A 117 5.86 -5.10 -13.73
C PRO A 117 7.22 -4.58 -13.22
N ILE A 118 7.33 -4.20 -11.93
CA ILE A 118 8.58 -3.73 -11.33
C ILE A 118 9.15 -4.86 -10.47
N ASP A 119 9.97 -5.68 -11.12
CA ASP A 119 10.77 -6.71 -10.44
C ASP A 119 12.00 -6.11 -9.75
N GLU A 120 12.64 -6.88 -8.87
CA GLU A 120 13.83 -6.47 -8.11
C GLU A 120 14.97 -5.98 -9.00
N GLU A 121 15.11 -6.57 -10.20
CA GLU A 121 16.12 -6.14 -11.17
C GLU A 121 15.85 -4.73 -11.72
N ARG A 122 14.59 -4.44 -12.11
CA ARG A 122 14.19 -3.10 -12.56
C ARG A 122 14.35 -2.10 -11.41
N ARG A 123 13.93 -2.47 -10.20
CA ARG A 123 14.09 -1.64 -9.01
C ARG A 123 15.57 -1.27 -8.76
N ARG A 124 16.48 -2.23 -8.88
CA ARG A 124 17.93 -2.00 -8.72
C ARG A 124 18.48 -1.11 -9.83
N GLN A 125 18.01 -1.28 -11.07
CA GLN A 125 18.39 -0.42 -12.20
C GLN A 125 17.95 1.02 -11.97
N ASN A 126 16.69 1.22 -11.58
CA ASN A 126 16.14 2.55 -11.30
C ASN A 126 16.94 3.28 -10.21
N LYS A 127 17.23 2.59 -9.10
CA LYS A 127 18.05 3.14 -8.01
C LYS A 127 19.43 3.59 -8.48
N LYS A 128 20.10 2.80 -9.33
CA LYS A 128 21.42 3.15 -9.88
C LYS A 128 21.34 4.36 -10.83
N ALA A 129 20.34 4.38 -11.71
CA ALA A 129 20.14 5.50 -12.64
C ALA A 129 19.90 6.81 -11.89
N LEU A 130 19.05 6.77 -10.86
CA LEU A 130 18.76 7.95 -10.03
C LEU A 130 19.98 8.43 -9.23
N GLN A 131 20.82 7.49 -8.76
CA GLN A 131 22.07 7.83 -8.10
C GLN A 131 23.08 8.50 -9.05
N ALA A 132 23.23 7.99 -10.28
CA ALA A 132 24.10 8.60 -11.28
C ALA A 132 23.69 10.05 -11.62
N LEU A 133 22.39 10.30 -11.80
CA LEU A 133 21.87 11.66 -12.03
C LEU A 133 22.18 12.61 -10.87
N ARG A 134 22.13 12.11 -9.63
CA ARG A 134 22.45 12.89 -8.42
C ARG A 134 23.94 13.21 -8.33
N ASP A 135 24.79 12.24 -8.66
CA ASP A 135 26.24 12.40 -8.67
C ASP A 135 26.66 13.41 -9.77
N GLU A 136 26.08 13.32 -10.98
CA GLU A 136 26.27 14.30 -12.06
C GLU A 136 25.88 15.72 -11.61
N ALA A 137 24.68 15.90 -11.06
CA ALA A 137 24.21 17.20 -10.56
C ALA A 137 25.10 17.79 -9.45
N SER A 138 25.65 16.92 -8.58
CA SER A 138 26.59 17.35 -7.54
C SER A 138 27.94 17.79 -8.12
N SER A 139 28.42 17.11 -9.16
CA SER A 139 29.67 17.46 -9.85
C SER A 139 29.55 18.75 -10.67
N SER A 140 28.40 19.01 -11.30
CA SER A 140 28.14 20.24 -12.04
C SER A 140 28.01 21.45 -11.11
N GLY A 141 27.35 21.30 -9.95
CA GLY A 141 27.23 22.37 -8.95
C GLY A 141 28.55 22.79 -8.33
N CYS A 142 29.50 21.87 -8.14
CA CYS A 142 30.86 22.21 -7.70
C CYS A 142 31.63 23.02 -8.77
N SER A 143 31.44 22.72 -10.06
CA SER A 143 32.12 23.43 -11.14
C SER A 143 31.64 24.89 -11.32
N GLU A 144 30.36 25.18 -11.04
CA GLU A 144 29.82 26.55 -11.05
C GLU A 144 30.22 27.37 -9.81
N THR A 145 30.40 26.72 -8.66
CA THR A 145 30.78 27.39 -7.40
C THR A 145 32.24 27.85 -7.42
N ASP A 146 33.17 27.04 -7.94
CA ASP A 146 34.58 27.44 -8.10
C ASP A 146 34.75 28.60 -9.10
N SER A 147 33.91 28.65 -10.13
CA SER A 147 33.95 29.70 -11.16
C SER A 147 33.42 31.05 -10.66
N THR A 148 32.43 31.04 -9.76
CA THR A 148 31.84 32.25 -9.18
C THR A 148 32.68 32.82 -8.04
N GLU A 149 33.35 31.99 -7.23
CA GLU A 149 34.33 32.48 -6.26
C GLU A 149 35.55 33.12 -6.95
N LEU A 150 36.13 32.49 -7.99
CA LEU A 150 37.26 33.07 -8.73
C LEU A 150 36.92 34.39 -9.45
N ALA A 151 35.69 34.55 -9.94
CA ALA A 151 35.22 35.80 -10.56
C ALA A 151 34.96 36.92 -9.54
N SER A 152 34.80 36.60 -8.26
CA SER A 152 34.60 37.58 -7.18
C SER A 152 35.90 38.04 -6.50
N ILE A 153 37.02 37.38 -6.80
CA ILE A 153 38.37 37.69 -6.27
C ILE A 153 39.20 38.52 -7.28
N LEU A 154 38.73 38.66 -8.53
CA LEU A 154 39.28 39.55 -9.58
C LEU A 154 38.46 40.84 -9.68
#